data_AF-A0A9E2U5N6-F1
#
_entry.id   AF-A0A9E2U5N6-F1
#
_cell.length_a   1.000
_cell.length_b   1.000
_cell.length_c   1.000
_cell.angle_alpha   90.00
_cell.angle_beta   90.00
_cell.angle_gamma   90.00
#
_symmetry.space_group_name_H-M   'P 1'
#
loop_
_entity.id
_entity.type
_entity.pdbx_description
1 polymer ?
#
loop_
_entity_poly.entity_id
_entity_poly.type
_entity_poly.pdbx_seq_one_letter_code
_entity_poly.pdbx_strand_id
1 'polypeptide(L)'
;MALGDDLDRIATAAAREGDRVTGVLATELLGGDRVYLCSYESGAWVALDDAGAAIDSARVVHDAVSISALVEVAEETAGGGDLDALRARLAELRETEHPEGIEEAEKAAAALAATLRPQPRVASTGYLDALGTASRRLEQALGDEGGSPFAIALQNALPAVEELAAEVALRSTVPLT
;
A
#
# COMPACT_ATOMS: atom_id res chain seq x y z
N MET A 1 -17.08 4.52 12.29
CA MET A 1 -17.38 5.27 11.06
C MET A 1 -16.82 4.45 9.90
N ALA A 2 -17.45 4.43 8.73
CA ALA A 2 -16.86 3.71 7.59
C ALA A 2 -15.69 4.53 7.03
N LEU A 3 -14.65 3.88 6.50
CA LEU A 3 -13.49 4.58 5.95
C LEU A 3 -13.88 5.59 4.86
N GLY A 4 -14.89 5.29 4.05
CA GLY A 4 -15.39 6.23 3.04
C GLY A 4 -15.89 7.55 3.65
N ASP A 5 -16.65 7.48 4.74
CA ASP A 5 -17.13 8.68 5.45
C ASP A 5 -15.98 9.52 6.00
N ASP A 6 -14.92 8.85 6.50
CA ASP A 6 -13.72 9.54 6.98
C ASP A 6 -12.97 10.23 5.83
N LEU A 7 -12.84 9.56 4.67
CA LEU A 7 -12.20 10.16 3.50
C LEU A 7 -12.96 11.37 2.96
N ASP A 8 -14.30 11.31 2.92
CA ASP A 8 -15.14 12.43 2.49
C ASP A 8 -15.03 13.62 3.45
N ARG A 9 -15.02 13.34 4.76
CA ARG A 9 -14.82 14.35 5.82
C ARG A 9 -13.44 15.02 5.70
N ILE A 10 -12.40 14.22 5.51
CA ILE A 10 -11.02 14.70 5.37
C ILE A 10 -10.84 15.49 4.07
N ALA A 11 -11.39 15.03 2.94
CA ALA A 11 -11.38 15.77 1.69
C ALA A 11 -12.05 17.14 1.84
N THR A 12 -13.13 17.22 2.61
CA THR A 12 -13.81 18.48 2.93
C THR A 12 -12.94 19.38 3.80
N ALA A 13 -12.28 18.84 4.82
CA ALA A 13 -11.37 19.59 5.69
C ALA A 13 -10.12 20.10 4.95
N ALA A 14 -9.63 19.34 3.96
CA ALA A 14 -8.51 19.72 3.11
C ALA A 14 -8.90 20.71 2.00
N ALA A 15 -10.18 20.95 1.72
CA ALA A 15 -10.59 21.81 0.61
C ALA A 15 -10.06 23.24 0.77
N ARG A 16 -9.50 23.81 -0.32
CA ARG A 16 -8.96 25.16 -0.37
C ARG A 16 -9.59 25.94 -1.52
N GLU A 17 -9.70 27.26 -1.36
CA GLU A 17 -10.12 28.12 -2.47
C GLU A 17 -9.10 28.05 -3.60
N GLY A 18 -9.56 27.73 -4.81
CA GLY A 18 -8.73 27.69 -6.01
C GLY A 18 -7.83 26.45 -6.15
N ASP A 19 -7.89 25.49 -5.24
CA ASP A 19 -7.12 24.24 -5.34
C ASP A 19 -7.93 23.04 -4.85
N ARG A 20 -8.11 22.04 -5.72
CA ARG A 20 -9.02 20.92 -5.50
C ARG A 20 -8.27 19.69 -5.00
N VAL A 21 -8.82 19.02 -4.00
CA VAL A 21 -8.31 17.71 -3.56
C VAL A 21 -8.55 16.67 -4.65
N THR A 22 -7.49 16.00 -5.08
CA THR A 22 -7.50 14.96 -6.13
C THR A 22 -7.45 13.54 -5.58
N GLY A 23 -6.96 13.38 -4.36
CA GLY A 23 -6.83 12.08 -3.70
C GLY A 23 -6.66 12.23 -2.20
N VAL A 24 -7.14 11.22 -1.46
CA VAL A 24 -6.93 11.09 0.00
C VAL A 24 -6.48 9.68 0.28
N LEU A 25 -5.30 9.53 0.88
CA LEU A 25 -4.74 8.25 1.30
C LEU A 25 -4.79 8.19 2.83
N ALA A 26 -5.39 7.14 3.39
CA ALA A 26 -5.39 6.90 4.82
C ALA A 26 -4.22 5.98 5.19
N THR A 27 -3.38 6.42 6.11
CA THR A 27 -2.24 5.67 6.62
C THR A 27 -2.33 5.54 8.13
N GLU A 28 -2.02 4.36 8.65
CA GLU A 28 -1.88 4.09 10.08
C GLU A 28 -0.41 3.90 10.44
N LEU A 29 0.06 4.67 11.42
CA LEU A 29 1.45 4.66 11.88
C LEU A 29 1.71 3.57 12.94
N LEU A 30 2.99 3.38 13.26
CA LEU A 30 3.44 2.49 14.33
C LEU A 30 3.04 3.07 15.71
N GLY A 31 1.80 2.81 16.11
CA GLY A 31 1.16 3.41 17.28
C GLY A 31 -0.37 3.43 17.17
N GLY A 32 -0.91 3.23 15.97
CA GLY A 32 -2.34 3.21 15.68
C GLY A 32 -2.91 4.59 15.29
N ASP A 33 -2.08 5.64 15.32
CA ASP A 33 -2.47 6.97 14.88
C ASP A 33 -2.72 6.96 13.37
N ARG A 34 -3.81 7.62 12.95
CA ARG A 34 -4.21 7.74 11.56
C ARG A 34 -3.82 9.10 11.00
N VAL A 35 -3.14 9.07 9.88
CA VAL A 35 -2.75 10.23 9.08
C VAL A 35 -3.41 10.12 7.72
N TYR A 36 -3.93 11.24 7.24
CA TYR A 36 -4.52 11.33 5.92
C TYR A 36 -3.68 12.23 5.03
N LEU A 37 -3.15 11.68 3.95
CA LEU A 37 -2.39 12.43 2.95
C LEU A 37 -3.34 12.89 1.85
N CYS A 38 -3.51 14.20 1.71
CA CYS A 38 -4.34 14.79 0.68
C CYS A 38 -3.46 15.41 -0.40
N SER A 39 -3.67 15.00 -1.64
CA SER A 39 -3.04 15.60 -2.81
C SER A 39 -3.97 16.64 -3.43
N TYR A 40 -3.39 17.70 -3.96
CA TYR A 40 -4.12 18.74 -4.68
C TYR A 40 -3.86 18.69 -6.19
N GLU A 41 -4.74 19.28 -6.98
CA GLU A 41 -4.61 19.41 -8.44
C GLU A 41 -3.37 20.24 -8.82
N SER A 42 -2.99 21.22 -7.99
CA SER A 42 -1.73 21.95 -8.13
C SER A 42 -0.46 21.10 -7.95
N GLY A 43 -0.60 19.88 -7.43
CA GLY A 43 0.52 19.02 -7.00
C GLY A 43 1.03 19.32 -5.59
N ALA A 44 0.39 20.24 -4.86
CA ALA A 44 0.64 20.45 -3.43
C ALA A 44 0.11 19.29 -2.58
N TRP A 45 0.52 19.24 -1.32
CA TRP A 45 0.10 18.22 -0.37
C TRP A 45 -0.28 18.80 1.01
N VAL A 46 -1.13 18.09 1.74
CA VAL A 46 -1.32 18.30 3.18
C VAL A 46 -1.49 16.96 3.89
N ALA A 47 -0.87 16.82 5.06
CA ALA A 47 -1.15 15.71 5.97
C ALA A 47 -2.11 16.20 7.06
N LEU A 48 -3.19 15.45 7.28
CA LEU A 48 -4.19 15.74 8.31
C LEU A 48 -4.25 14.60 9.34
N ASP A 49 -4.55 14.94 10.59
CA ASP A 49 -4.90 13.95 11.62
C ASP A 49 -6.37 13.49 11.50
N ASP A 50 -6.81 12.64 12.43
CA ASP A 50 -8.19 12.15 12.45
C ASP A 50 -9.24 13.25 12.72
N ALA A 51 -8.86 14.40 13.27
CA ALA A 51 -9.75 15.55 13.43
C ALA A 51 -9.80 16.44 12.18
N GLY A 52 -8.96 16.18 11.17
CA GLY A 52 -8.79 17.05 10.00
C GLY A 52 -7.89 18.25 10.27
N ALA A 53 -7.13 18.25 11.37
CA ALA A 53 -6.14 19.28 11.66
C ALA A 53 -4.83 18.96 10.95
N ALA A 54 -4.15 20.00 10.47
CA ALA A 54 -2.92 19.82 9.72
C ALA A 54 -1.75 19.42 10.62
N ILE A 55 -0.96 18.48 10.11
CA ILE A 55 0.24 17.96 10.75
C ILE A 55 1.45 18.71 10.21
N ASP A 56 2.27 19.26 11.10
CA ASP A 56 3.50 20.01 10.80
C ASP A 56 4.78 19.21 11.06
N SER A 57 4.70 18.01 11.63
CA SER A 57 5.89 17.19 11.88
C SER A 57 6.40 16.55 10.59
N ALA A 58 7.62 16.92 10.17
CA ALA A 58 8.24 16.35 8.96
C ALA A 58 8.37 14.82 9.04
N ARG A 59 8.69 14.31 10.23
CA ARG A 59 8.79 12.88 10.50
C ARG A 59 7.46 12.15 10.31
N VAL A 60 6.38 12.69 10.85
CA VAL A 60 5.05 12.06 10.75
C VAL A 60 4.58 12.03 9.30
N VAL A 61 4.80 13.10 8.55
CA VAL A 61 4.50 13.17 7.11
C VAL A 61 5.31 12.14 6.35
N HIS A 62 6.62 12.10 6.58
CA HIS A 62 7.51 11.11 5.97
C HIS A 62 7.03 9.68 6.23
N ASP A 63 6.81 9.31 7.49
CA ASP A 63 6.43 7.95 7.86
C ASP A 63 5.08 7.56 7.21
N ALA A 64 4.12 8.49 7.15
CA ALA A 64 2.84 8.27 6.50
C ALA A 64 2.96 8.05 4.98
N VAL A 65 3.79 8.84 4.31
CA VAL A 65 4.05 8.71 2.86
C VAL A 65 4.75 7.38 2.59
N SER A 66 5.78 7.06 3.36
CA SER A 66 6.58 5.85 3.16
C SER A 66 5.75 4.58 3.34
N ILE A 67 4.91 4.51 4.37
CA ILE A 67 4.00 3.37 4.56
C ILE A 67 2.98 3.29 3.41
N SER A 68 2.38 4.41 3.01
CA SER A 68 1.39 4.41 1.93
C SER A 68 2.00 3.94 0.60
N ALA A 69 3.17 4.46 0.25
CA ALA A 69 3.85 4.13 -0.99
C ALA A 69 4.35 2.68 -1.01
N LEU A 70 4.90 2.19 0.10
CA LEU A 70 5.30 0.79 0.21
C LEU A 70 4.10 -0.15 0.10
N VAL A 71 2.93 0.21 0.65
CA VAL A 71 1.71 -0.60 0.49
C VAL A 71 1.29 -0.67 -0.97
N GLU A 72 1.36 0.44 -1.70
CA GLU A 72 1.04 0.46 -3.12
C GLU A 72 1.96 -0.48 -3.91
N VAL A 73 3.28 -0.37 -3.70
CA VAL A 73 4.26 -1.27 -4.34
C VAL A 73 4.05 -2.72 -3.93
N ALA A 74 3.74 -2.98 -2.66
CA ALA A 74 3.50 -4.33 -2.17
C ALA A 74 2.28 -4.96 -2.86
N GLU A 75 1.20 -4.21 -3.06
CA GLU A 75 0.02 -4.71 -3.77
C GLU A 75 0.31 -4.95 -5.26
N GLU A 76 1.02 -4.02 -5.90
CA GLU A 76 1.39 -4.14 -7.32
C GLU A 76 2.31 -5.34 -7.58
N THR A 77 3.19 -5.68 -6.63
CA THR A 77 4.19 -6.75 -6.80
C THR A 77 3.74 -8.11 -6.24
N ALA A 78 2.70 -8.13 -5.40
CA ALA A 78 2.15 -9.36 -4.83
C ALA A 78 1.78 -10.38 -5.92
N GLY A 79 2.21 -11.63 -5.75
CA GLY A 79 1.94 -12.68 -6.73
C GLY A 79 2.71 -12.52 -8.04
N GLY A 80 3.77 -11.72 -8.06
CA GLY A 80 4.61 -11.51 -9.24
C GLY A 80 4.08 -10.46 -10.22
N GLY A 81 3.13 -9.62 -9.81
CA GLY A 81 2.58 -8.54 -10.63
C GLY A 81 1.17 -8.78 -11.16
N ASP A 82 0.78 -10.03 -11.33
CA ASP A 82 -0.54 -10.41 -11.85
C ASP A 82 -1.03 -11.70 -11.20
N LEU A 83 -1.57 -11.55 -9.98
CA LEU A 83 -2.04 -12.69 -9.19
C LEU A 83 -3.22 -13.41 -9.86
N ASP A 84 -4.06 -12.71 -10.60
CA ASP A 84 -5.20 -13.34 -11.28
C ASP A 84 -4.74 -14.19 -12.47
N ALA A 85 -3.78 -13.70 -13.27
CA ALA A 85 -3.17 -14.51 -14.32
C ALA A 85 -2.42 -15.72 -13.75
N LEU A 86 -1.68 -15.55 -12.64
CA LEU A 86 -1.02 -16.65 -11.97
C LEU A 86 -2.03 -17.73 -11.52
N ARG A 87 -3.14 -17.32 -10.89
CA ARG A 87 -4.19 -18.25 -10.44
C ARG A 87 -4.84 -18.99 -11.61
N ALA A 88 -5.10 -18.31 -12.73
CA ALA A 88 -5.60 -18.94 -13.93
C ALA A 88 -4.62 -19.99 -14.48
N ARG A 89 -3.32 -19.66 -14.49
CA ARG A 89 -2.27 -20.57 -14.94
C ARG A 89 -2.13 -21.80 -14.04
N LEU A 90 -2.24 -21.64 -12.72
CA LEU A 90 -2.22 -22.76 -11.77
C LEU A 90 -3.40 -23.70 -11.99
N ALA A 91 -4.60 -23.16 -12.20
CA ALA A 91 -5.79 -23.96 -12.47
C ALA A 91 -5.66 -24.77 -13.78
N GLU A 92 -5.12 -24.15 -14.83
CA GLU A 92 -4.82 -24.82 -16.09
C GLU A 92 -3.82 -25.98 -15.89
N LEU A 93 -2.70 -25.72 -15.21
CA LEU A 93 -1.68 -26.74 -14.91
C LEU A 93 -2.24 -27.91 -14.09
N ARG A 94 -3.11 -27.62 -13.13
CA ARG A 94 -3.81 -28.65 -12.35
C ARG A 94 -4.67 -29.53 -13.25
N GLU A 95 -5.31 -28.99 -14.27
CA GLU A 95 -6.19 -29.76 -15.18
C GLU A 95 -5.43 -30.56 -16.23
N THR A 96 -4.26 -30.08 -16.66
CA THR A 96 -3.51 -30.69 -17.77
C THR A 96 -2.38 -31.61 -17.32
N GLU A 97 -1.65 -31.23 -16.28
CA GLU A 97 -0.37 -31.84 -15.90
C GLU A 97 -0.38 -32.46 -14.51
N HIS A 98 -1.22 -31.95 -13.60
CA HIS A 98 -1.30 -32.39 -12.19
C HIS A 98 0.08 -32.48 -11.49
N PRO A 99 0.93 -31.43 -11.54
CA PRO A 99 2.25 -31.50 -10.93
C PRO A 99 2.16 -31.63 -9.40
N GLU A 100 3.19 -32.25 -8.80
CA GLU A 100 3.31 -32.32 -7.34
C GLU A 100 3.36 -30.91 -6.74
N GLY A 101 2.62 -30.69 -5.65
CA GLY A 101 2.53 -29.38 -4.96
C GLY A 101 1.58 -28.35 -5.58
N ILE A 102 0.85 -28.70 -6.65
CA ILE A 102 -0.07 -27.76 -7.31
C ILE A 102 -1.20 -27.28 -6.39
N GLU A 103 -1.71 -28.15 -5.51
CA GLU A 103 -2.78 -27.82 -4.56
C GLU A 103 -2.30 -26.81 -3.52
N GLU A 104 -1.07 -26.96 -3.03
CA GLU A 104 -0.41 -26.04 -2.12
C GLU A 104 -0.18 -24.67 -2.77
N ALA A 105 0.24 -24.64 -4.03
CA ALA A 105 0.42 -23.43 -4.81
C ALA A 105 -0.91 -22.67 -5.02
N GLU A 106 -1.97 -23.37 -5.44
CA GLU A 106 -3.32 -22.79 -5.58
C GLU A 106 -3.84 -22.24 -4.24
N LYS A 107 -3.65 -22.98 -3.16
CA LYS A 107 -4.05 -22.56 -1.81
C LYS A 107 -3.28 -21.34 -1.34
N ALA A 108 -1.98 -21.27 -1.61
CA ALA A 108 -1.16 -20.12 -1.26
C ALA A 108 -1.55 -18.88 -2.08
N ALA A 109 -1.82 -19.04 -3.37
CA ALA A 109 -2.29 -17.96 -4.25
C ALA A 109 -3.66 -17.43 -3.80
N ALA A 110 -4.58 -18.33 -3.43
CA ALA A 110 -5.88 -17.94 -2.87
C ALA A 110 -5.74 -17.21 -1.53
N ALA A 111 -4.81 -17.63 -0.66
CA ALA A 111 -4.54 -16.95 0.61
C ALA A 111 -3.95 -15.54 0.41
N LEU A 112 -3.06 -15.36 -0.56
CA LEU A 112 -2.56 -14.04 -0.94
C LEU A 112 -3.69 -13.16 -1.50
N ALA A 113 -4.52 -13.69 -2.39
CA ALA A 113 -5.66 -12.97 -2.93
C ALA A 113 -6.64 -12.52 -1.83
N ALA A 114 -6.88 -13.36 -0.82
CA ALA A 114 -7.71 -13.00 0.33
C ALA A 114 -7.07 -11.97 1.27
N THR A 115 -5.74 -11.78 1.19
CA THR A 115 -5.03 -10.75 1.96
C THR A 115 -5.18 -9.38 1.33
N LEU A 116 -5.24 -9.30 0.00
CA LEU A 116 -5.46 -8.05 -0.73
C LEU A 116 -6.79 -7.42 -0.34
N ARG A 117 -6.75 -6.20 0.18
CA ARG A 117 -7.93 -5.46 0.61
C ARG A 117 -8.47 -4.60 -0.53
N PRO A 118 -9.79 -4.57 -0.76
CA PRO A 118 -10.38 -3.69 -1.77
C PRO A 118 -10.16 -2.22 -1.39
N GLN A 119 -10.08 -1.34 -2.40
CA GLN A 119 -10.03 0.10 -2.18
C GLN A 119 -11.43 0.65 -1.87
N PRO A 120 -11.56 1.67 -0.98
CA PRO A 120 -10.49 2.29 -0.20
C PRO A 120 -10.02 1.41 0.96
N ARG A 121 -8.71 1.44 1.26
CA ARG A 121 -8.08 0.74 2.40
C ARG A 121 -7.13 1.67 3.16
N VAL A 122 -6.89 1.37 4.43
CA VAL A 122 -5.89 2.05 5.26
C VAL A 122 -4.52 1.40 5.06
N ALA A 123 -3.52 2.11 4.54
CA ALA A 123 -2.14 1.64 4.49
C ALA A 123 -1.57 1.49 5.91
N SER A 124 -0.88 0.39 6.21
CA SER A 124 -0.29 0.16 7.55
C SER A 124 0.88 -0.80 7.45
N THR A 125 1.77 -0.76 8.44
CA THR A 125 2.85 -1.75 8.58
C THR A 125 2.30 -3.16 8.79
N GLY A 126 1.24 -3.32 9.61
CA GLY A 126 0.61 -4.62 9.80
C GLY A 126 0.03 -5.22 8.50
N TYR A 127 -0.41 -4.37 7.57
CA TYR A 127 -0.84 -4.83 6.25
C TYR A 127 0.34 -5.22 5.35
N LEU A 128 1.43 -4.45 5.38
CA LEU A 128 2.68 -4.82 4.69
C LEU A 128 3.20 -6.18 5.17
N ASP A 129 3.19 -6.42 6.48
CA ASP A 129 3.62 -7.70 7.07
C ASP A 129 2.73 -8.87 6.60
N ALA A 130 1.42 -8.64 6.52
CA ALA A 130 0.48 -9.64 6.03
C ALA A 130 0.73 -9.97 4.55
N LEU A 131 0.93 -8.96 3.70
CA LEU A 131 1.28 -9.14 2.29
C LEU A 131 2.61 -9.87 2.14
N GLY A 132 3.66 -9.47 2.87
CA GLY A 132 4.95 -10.14 2.82
C GLY A 132 4.89 -11.61 3.26
N THR A 133 4.12 -11.90 4.31
CA THR A 133 3.93 -13.28 4.78
C THR A 133 3.20 -14.13 3.74
N ALA A 134 2.12 -13.62 3.15
CA ALA A 134 1.36 -14.34 2.14
C ALA A 134 2.15 -14.52 0.83
N SER A 135 2.87 -13.48 0.39
CA SER A 135 3.76 -13.54 -0.78
C SER A 135 4.87 -14.56 -0.57
N ARG A 136 5.54 -14.56 0.59
CA ARG A 136 6.59 -15.55 0.86
C ARG A 136 6.06 -16.98 0.84
N ARG A 137 4.87 -17.20 1.39
CA ARG A 137 4.22 -18.52 1.37
C ARG A 137 3.94 -18.99 -0.06
N LEU A 138 3.48 -18.09 -0.93
CA LEU A 138 3.24 -18.40 -2.34
C LEU A 138 4.55 -18.73 -3.07
N GLU A 139 5.58 -17.91 -2.91
CA GLU A 139 6.90 -18.15 -3.50
C GLU A 139 7.45 -19.53 -3.11
N GLN A 140 7.35 -19.91 -1.83
CA GLN A 140 7.78 -21.22 -1.35
C GLN A 140 6.96 -22.37 -1.96
N ALA A 141 5.64 -22.19 -2.10
CA ALA A 141 4.78 -23.18 -2.74
C ALA A 141 5.05 -23.33 -4.24
N LEU A 142 5.58 -22.29 -4.89
CA LEU A 142 6.05 -22.33 -6.28
C LEU A 142 7.47 -22.87 -6.44
N GLY A 143 8.12 -23.26 -5.33
CA GLY A 143 9.46 -23.87 -5.33
C GLY A 143 10.62 -22.89 -5.14
N ASP A 144 10.37 -21.65 -4.70
CA ASP A 144 11.44 -20.68 -4.41
C ASP A 144 12.07 -20.91 -3.02
N GLU A 145 13.17 -21.65 -3.00
CA GLU A 145 14.00 -21.91 -1.82
C GLU A 145 14.97 -20.75 -1.51
N GLY A 146 15.08 -19.76 -2.40
CA GLY A 146 16.00 -18.64 -2.29
C GLY A 146 15.43 -17.42 -1.54
N GLY A 147 15.97 -16.24 -1.89
CA GLY A 147 15.48 -14.95 -1.42
C GLY A 147 14.14 -14.61 -2.07
N SER A 148 13.30 -13.83 -1.37
CA SER A 148 11.94 -13.49 -1.83
C SER A 148 11.96 -12.44 -2.95
N PRO A 149 11.45 -12.74 -4.17
CA PRO A 149 11.22 -11.75 -5.21
C PRO A 149 10.41 -10.54 -4.73
N PHE A 150 9.38 -10.78 -3.91
CA PHE A 150 8.59 -9.71 -3.29
C PHE A 150 9.45 -8.80 -2.40
N ALA A 151 10.30 -9.37 -1.54
CA ALA A 151 11.18 -8.59 -0.67
C ALA A 151 12.21 -7.79 -1.46
N ILE A 152 12.75 -8.36 -2.55
CA ILE A 152 13.69 -7.66 -3.45
C ILE A 152 12.98 -6.50 -4.14
N ALA A 153 11.74 -6.68 -4.60
CA ALA A 153 10.95 -5.61 -5.21
C ALA A 153 10.72 -4.44 -4.25
N LEU A 154 10.35 -4.72 -2.99
CA LEU A 154 10.21 -3.69 -1.96
C LEU A 154 11.53 -2.96 -1.66
N GLN A 155 12.65 -3.69 -1.57
CA GLN A 155 13.97 -3.10 -1.35
C GLN A 155 14.36 -2.16 -2.49
N ASN A 156 14.09 -2.57 -3.74
CA ASN A 156 14.38 -1.76 -4.92
C ASN A 156 13.49 -0.52 -5.03
N ALA A 157 12.31 -0.52 -4.40
CA ALA A 157 11.40 0.62 -4.39
C ALA A 157 11.78 1.70 -3.35
N LEU A 158 12.58 1.36 -2.34
CA LEU A 158 12.94 2.29 -1.25
C LEU A 158 13.45 3.65 -1.75
N PRO A 159 14.36 3.76 -2.74
CA PRO A 159 14.82 5.07 -3.22
C PRO A 159 13.70 5.94 -3.80
N ALA A 160 12.74 5.34 -4.52
CA ALA A 160 11.61 6.07 -5.09
C ALA A 160 10.60 6.51 -4.02
N VAL A 161 10.41 5.68 -2.97
CA VAL A 161 9.59 6.02 -1.81
C VAL A 161 10.17 7.23 -1.05
N GLU A 162 11.48 7.24 -0.84
CA GLU A 162 12.18 8.36 -0.19
C GLU A 162 12.11 9.64 -1.03
N GLU A 163 12.23 9.53 -2.36
CA GLU A 163 12.05 10.67 -3.27
C GLU A 163 10.63 11.24 -3.18
N LEU A 164 9.61 10.37 -3.17
CA LEU A 164 8.22 10.79 -3.00
C LEU A 164 7.99 11.48 -1.64
N ALA A 165 8.53 10.94 -0.55
CA ALA A 165 8.42 11.56 0.77
C ALA A 165 9.06 12.96 0.80
N ALA A 166 10.23 13.12 0.16
CA ALA A 166 10.87 14.41 0.01
C ALA A 166 10.05 15.39 -0.85
N GLU A 167 9.43 14.92 -1.94
CA GLU A 167 8.55 15.73 -2.80
C GLU A 167 7.31 16.20 -2.02
N VAL A 168 6.66 15.31 -1.29
CA VAL A 168 5.50 15.64 -0.45
C VAL A 168 5.87 16.67 0.61
N ALA A 169 7.03 16.52 1.25
CA ALA A 169 7.52 17.49 2.23
C ALA A 169 7.78 18.86 1.60
N LEU A 170 8.45 18.90 0.44
CA LEU A 170 8.75 20.13 -0.30
C LEU A 170 7.48 20.86 -0.76
N ARG A 171 6.46 20.10 -1.15
CA ARG A 171 5.18 20.63 -1.66
C ARG A 171 4.08 20.69 -0.61
N SER A 172 4.44 20.55 0.67
CA SER A 172 3.49 20.69 1.77
C SER A 172 2.94 22.12 1.83
N THR A 173 1.62 22.22 1.97
CA THR A 173 0.92 23.50 2.17
C THR A 173 1.12 24.06 3.59
N VAL A 174 1.67 23.25 4.51
CA VAL A 174 2.02 23.63 5.88
C VAL A 174 3.54 23.55 6.07
N PRO A 175 4.18 24.56 6.68
CA PRO A 175 5.61 24.48 7.00
C PRO A 175 5.90 23.31 7.93
N LEU A 176 6.82 22.43 7.54
CA LEU A 176 7.19 21.26 8.32
C LEU A 176 8.37 21.55 9.26
N THR A 177 8.32 21.02 10.48
CA THR A 177 9.36 21.12 11.53
C THR A 177 10.06 19.80 11.79
#